data_AF-A0A7C3CCS3-F1
#
_entry.id   AF-A0A7C3CCS3-F1
#
_cell.length_a   1.000
_cell.length_b   1.000
_cell.length_c   1.000
_cell.angle_alpha   90.00
_cell.angle_beta   90.00
_cell.angle_gamma   90.00
#
_symmetry.space_group_name_H-M   'P 1'
#
loop_
_entity.id
_entity.type
_entity.pdbx_description
1 polymer ?
#
loop_
_entity_poly.entity_id
_entity_poly.type
_entity_poly.pdbx_seq_one_letter_code
_entity_poly.pdbx_strand_id
1 'polypeptide(L)'
;MKRQFKDIFPKKNSIIGMVHLQALPGTPACEYEIDEIIEKALTDAAIYLLAGVDGLMIENMHDVPYLNREVGHEITAAMSVISKEIKKEIPLPCGVQVLAGANESALAVAKAAGLEYVRAEGFVFGHIADEGWMNSDAGTLLRYRKVIGAEDVLVFNDIKKKHSSHVVTADVGLVETAKAAEYFRSDGLIITGSSTGVATDLKEIKAVKKEC
;
A
#
# COMPACT_ATOMS: atom_id res chain seq x y z
N MET A 1 1.17 -10.10 -20.78
CA MET A 1 0.94 -11.20 -19.82
C MET A 1 0.71 -10.56 -18.46
N LYS A 2 -0.32 -10.94 -17.70
CA LYS A 2 -0.59 -10.34 -16.39
C LYS A 2 0.50 -10.79 -15.41
N ARG A 3 1.20 -9.84 -14.78
CA ARG A 3 2.18 -10.11 -13.71
C ARG A 3 1.47 -10.80 -12.53
N GLN A 4 2.18 -11.67 -11.82
CA GLN A 4 1.70 -12.34 -10.61
C GLN A 4 2.67 -12.10 -9.46
N PHE A 5 2.21 -12.35 -8.22
CA PHE A 5 3.04 -12.20 -7.01
C PHE A 5 4.40 -12.91 -7.13
N LYS A 6 4.41 -14.14 -7.65
CA LYS A 6 5.63 -14.95 -7.80
C LYS A 6 6.61 -14.43 -8.85
N ASP A 7 6.16 -13.61 -9.79
CA ASP A 7 7.03 -12.97 -10.77
C ASP A 7 7.86 -11.85 -10.11
N ILE A 8 7.36 -11.27 -9.02
CA ILE A 8 8.02 -10.24 -8.23
C ILE A 8 8.81 -10.86 -7.07
N PHE A 9 8.19 -11.79 -6.36
CA PHE A 9 8.70 -12.41 -5.14
C PHE A 9 8.79 -13.93 -5.33
N PRO A 10 9.90 -14.45 -5.87
CA PRO A 10 10.04 -15.88 -6.18
C PRO A 10 10.31 -16.74 -4.93
N LYS A 11 10.71 -16.12 -3.81
CA LYS A 11 10.95 -16.84 -2.55
C LYS A 11 9.62 -17.31 -1.94
N LYS A 12 9.68 -18.42 -1.20
CA LYS A 12 8.50 -18.97 -0.50
C LYS A 12 7.91 -17.98 0.51
N ASN A 13 8.79 -17.29 1.23
CA ASN A 13 8.46 -16.20 2.14
C ASN A 13 9.38 -15.04 1.77
N SER A 14 8.80 -13.87 1.53
CA SER A 14 9.53 -12.64 1.22
C SER A 14 9.31 -11.60 2.29
N ILE A 15 10.33 -10.78 2.55
CA ILE A 15 10.29 -9.67 3.50
C ILE A 15 10.25 -8.37 2.72
N ILE A 16 9.26 -7.52 2.99
CA ILE A 16 9.15 -6.19 2.39
C ILE A 16 9.46 -5.15 3.47
N GLY A 17 10.46 -4.30 3.23
CA GLY A 17 10.81 -3.20 4.13
C GLY A 17 9.95 -1.96 3.87
N MET A 18 9.48 -1.29 4.93
CA MET A 18 8.70 -0.06 4.81
C MET A 18 9.63 1.16 4.85
N VAL A 19 9.69 1.92 3.76
CA VAL A 19 10.38 3.21 3.70
C VAL A 19 9.36 4.29 3.99
N HIS A 20 9.37 4.80 5.23
CA HIS A 20 8.50 5.89 5.65
C HIS A 20 9.12 7.23 5.25
N LEU A 21 8.47 7.93 4.33
CA LEU A 21 8.91 9.25 3.91
C LEU A 21 8.68 10.26 5.03
N GLN A 22 9.56 11.25 5.11
CA GLN A 22 9.29 12.47 5.87
C GLN A 22 8.06 13.19 5.30
N ALA A 23 7.44 14.03 6.13
CA ALA A 23 6.22 14.75 5.78
C ALA A 23 6.39 15.56 4.49
N LEU A 24 5.48 15.34 3.54
CA LEU A 24 5.57 15.86 2.18
C LEU A 24 5.06 17.30 2.08
N PRO A 25 5.43 18.04 1.00
CA PRO A 25 4.91 19.38 0.75
C PRO A 25 3.38 19.42 0.78
N GLY A 26 2.82 20.46 1.40
CA GLY A 26 1.37 20.62 1.58
C GLY A 26 0.83 20.05 2.90
N THR A 27 1.62 19.24 3.61
CA THR A 27 1.23 18.71 4.92
C THR A 27 1.66 19.61 6.08
N PRO A 28 0.98 19.54 7.24
CA PRO A 28 1.30 20.41 8.37
C PRO A 28 2.69 20.19 9.00
N ALA A 29 3.26 18.99 8.83
CA ALA A 29 4.54 18.60 9.42
C ALA A 29 5.73 18.69 8.46
N CYS A 30 5.54 19.25 7.25
CA CYS A 30 6.60 19.37 6.26
C CYS A 30 7.67 20.37 6.72
N GLU A 31 8.88 19.86 6.96
CA GLU A 31 10.04 20.66 7.39
C GLU A 31 11.22 20.57 6.41
N TYR A 32 11.13 19.69 5.41
CA TYR A 32 12.23 19.36 4.50
C TYR A 32 11.88 19.71 3.07
N GLU A 33 12.88 20.16 2.33
CA GLU A 33 12.77 20.29 0.88
C GLU A 33 12.77 18.91 0.21
N ILE A 34 12.24 18.82 -1.00
CA ILE A 34 12.05 17.54 -1.69
C ILE A 34 13.34 16.72 -1.81
N ASP A 35 14.46 17.38 -2.12
CA ASP A 35 15.75 16.70 -2.27
C ASP A 35 16.24 16.09 -0.95
N GLU A 36 16.00 16.75 0.19
CA GLU A 36 16.33 16.22 1.52
C GLU A 36 15.47 15.01 1.88
N ILE A 37 14.20 15.01 1.48
CA ILE A 37 13.31 13.85 1.66
C ILE A 37 13.80 12.66 0.82
N ILE A 38 14.23 12.90 -0.42
CA ILE A 38 14.80 11.87 -1.30
C ILE A 38 16.06 11.27 -0.67
N GLU A 39 17.01 12.10 -0.22
CA GLU A 39 18.26 11.63 0.40
C GLU A 39 18.02 10.73 1.62
N LYS A 40 17.08 11.13 2.49
CA LYS A 40 16.69 10.35 3.66
C LYS A 40 16.04 9.02 3.25
N ALA A 41 15.10 9.05 2.31
CA ALA A 41 14.42 7.85 1.84
C ALA A 41 15.38 6.86 1.16
N LEU A 42 16.36 7.35 0.40
CA LEU A 42 17.43 6.55 -0.19
C LEU A 42 18.34 5.92 0.87
N THR A 43 18.64 6.66 1.94
CA THR A 43 19.42 6.14 3.07
C THR A 43 18.70 4.95 3.72
N ASP A 44 17.41 5.09 4.01
CA ASP A 44 16.59 4.01 4.59
C ASP A 44 16.48 2.82 3.64
N ALA A 45 16.24 3.07 2.35
CA ALA A 45 16.15 2.04 1.33
C ALA A 45 17.47 1.26 1.16
N ALA A 46 18.61 1.94 1.23
CA ALA A 46 19.93 1.31 1.20
C ALA A 46 20.18 0.42 2.42
N ILE A 47 19.74 0.85 3.62
CA ILE A 47 19.80 0.02 4.83
C ILE A 47 19.01 -1.27 4.63
N TYR A 48 17.80 -1.20 4.10
CA TYR A 48 16.99 -2.38 3.82
C TYR A 48 17.62 -3.31 2.78
N LEU A 49 18.19 -2.75 1.71
CA LEU A 49 18.94 -3.51 0.72
C LEU A 49 20.10 -4.29 1.35
N LEU A 50 20.91 -3.61 2.19
CA LEU A 50 22.04 -4.23 2.90
C LEU A 50 21.60 -5.29 3.92
N ALA A 51 20.42 -5.12 4.52
CA ALA A 51 19.81 -6.10 5.41
C ALA A 51 19.23 -7.33 4.68
N GLY A 52 19.19 -7.32 3.35
CA GLY A 52 18.76 -8.45 2.52
C GLY A 52 17.24 -8.63 2.45
N VAL A 53 16.46 -7.54 2.55
CA VAL A 53 15.02 -7.60 2.27
C VAL A 53 14.75 -7.93 0.79
N ASP A 54 13.55 -8.41 0.50
CA ASP A 54 13.15 -8.86 -0.84
C ASP A 54 12.44 -7.80 -1.67
N GLY A 55 11.97 -6.73 -1.03
CA GLY A 55 11.30 -5.61 -1.68
C GLY A 55 11.11 -4.44 -0.74
N LEU A 56 10.67 -3.31 -1.28
CA LEU A 56 10.41 -2.08 -0.54
C LEU A 56 8.97 -1.61 -0.74
N MET A 57 8.36 -1.07 0.31
CA MET A 57 7.10 -0.35 0.27
C MET A 57 7.33 1.09 0.71
N ILE A 58 7.08 2.04 -0.19
CA ILE A 58 7.22 3.46 0.07
C ILE A 58 5.89 4.00 0.59
N GLU A 59 5.89 4.74 1.71
CA GLU A 59 4.67 5.20 2.36
C GLU A 59 4.86 6.62 2.92
N ASN A 60 3.87 7.49 2.74
CA ASN A 60 3.83 8.85 3.28
C ASN A 60 3.37 8.89 4.76
N MET A 61 3.96 8.04 5.60
CA MET A 61 3.57 7.82 7.01
C MET A 61 3.64 9.09 7.89
N HIS A 62 4.40 10.11 7.49
CA HIS A 62 4.55 11.34 8.26
C HIS A 62 3.64 12.49 7.80
N ASP A 63 2.76 12.26 6.82
CA ASP A 63 1.77 13.24 6.32
C ASP A 63 0.58 13.45 7.27
N VAL A 64 0.72 13.12 8.55
CA VAL A 64 -0.36 13.23 9.52
C VAL A 64 -0.78 14.69 9.74
N PRO A 65 -2.09 14.99 9.89
CA PRO A 65 -3.22 14.06 9.77
C PRO A 65 -3.55 13.71 8.31
N TYR A 66 -3.93 12.46 8.07
CA TYR A 66 -4.22 11.96 6.72
C TYR A 66 -5.56 12.46 6.16
N LEU A 67 -5.65 12.55 4.84
CA LEU A 67 -6.89 12.80 4.11
C LEU A 67 -7.59 11.47 3.80
N ASN A 68 -8.93 11.50 3.77
CA ASN A 68 -9.74 10.34 3.43
C ASN A 68 -9.79 10.14 1.91
N ARG A 69 -8.98 9.20 1.39
CA ARG A 69 -8.92 8.73 0.00
C ARG A 69 -8.44 9.75 -1.04
N GLU A 70 -8.76 11.03 -0.91
CA GLU A 70 -8.41 12.06 -1.88
C GLU A 70 -7.29 12.95 -1.33
N VAL A 71 -6.08 12.74 -1.84
CA VAL A 71 -4.92 13.61 -1.54
C VAL A 71 -4.75 14.68 -2.61
N GLY A 72 -4.04 15.76 -2.29
CA GLY A 72 -3.71 16.79 -3.25
C GLY A 72 -2.70 16.36 -4.32
N HIS A 73 -2.61 17.16 -5.38
CA HIS A 73 -1.70 16.91 -6.50
C HIS A 73 -0.23 16.93 -6.06
N GLU A 74 0.09 17.76 -5.09
CA GLU A 74 1.42 17.89 -4.48
C GLU A 74 1.90 16.57 -3.88
N ILE A 75 1.04 15.82 -3.19
CA ILE A 75 1.36 14.51 -2.61
C ILE A 75 1.66 13.50 -3.71
N THR A 76 0.77 13.41 -4.71
CA THR A 76 0.93 12.46 -5.82
C THR A 76 2.20 12.77 -6.64
N ALA A 77 2.50 14.06 -6.86
CA ALA A 77 3.69 14.51 -7.57
C ALA A 77 4.98 14.21 -6.79
N ALA A 78 5.04 14.59 -5.51
CA ALA A 78 6.16 14.32 -4.61
C ALA A 78 6.46 12.82 -4.51
N MET A 79 5.44 12.02 -4.21
CA MET A 79 5.54 10.56 -4.14
C MET A 79 6.07 9.95 -5.44
N SER A 80 5.66 10.48 -6.60
CA SER A 80 6.12 10.01 -7.92
C SER A 80 7.61 10.25 -8.12
N VAL A 81 8.10 11.44 -7.80
CA VAL A 81 9.53 11.79 -7.96
C VAL A 81 10.38 10.97 -6.99
N ILE A 82 10.01 10.96 -5.71
CA ILE A 82 10.75 10.22 -4.67
C ILE A 82 10.81 8.73 -5.00
N SER A 83 9.66 8.14 -5.36
CA SER A 83 9.60 6.73 -5.73
C SER A 83 10.42 6.41 -6.98
N LYS A 84 10.50 7.35 -7.93
CA LYS A 84 11.32 7.18 -9.13
C LYS A 84 12.81 7.15 -8.80
N GLU A 85 13.28 8.02 -7.91
CA GLU A 85 14.68 8.05 -7.48
C GLU A 85 15.05 6.79 -6.70
N ILE A 86 14.20 6.35 -5.75
CA ILE A 86 14.39 5.07 -5.06
C ILE A 86 14.48 3.91 -6.06
N LYS A 87 13.58 3.87 -7.05
CA LYS A 87 13.56 2.80 -8.05
C LYS A 87 14.80 2.75 -8.95
N LYS A 88 15.46 3.89 -9.18
CA LYS A 88 16.72 3.96 -9.95
C LYS A 88 17.89 3.37 -9.17
N GLU A 89 17.98 3.69 -7.89
CA GLU A 89 19.13 3.33 -7.05
C GLU A 89 19.00 1.94 -6.43
N ILE A 90 17.77 1.46 -6.19
CA ILE A 90 17.54 0.21 -5.47
C ILE A 90 17.09 -0.91 -6.42
N PRO A 91 17.91 -1.96 -6.63
CA PRO A 91 17.61 -3.07 -7.54
C PRO A 91 16.66 -4.11 -6.91
N LEU A 92 15.62 -3.65 -6.21
CA LEU A 92 14.59 -4.49 -5.61
C LEU A 92 13.20 -4.17 -6.21
N PRO A 93 12.26 -5.11 -6.17
CA PRO A 93 10.86 -4.80 -6.32
C PRO A 93 10.42 -3.71 -5.35
N CYS A 94 9.79 -2.68 -5.88
CA CYS A 94 9.29 -1.57 -5.09
C CYS A 94 7.78 -1.47 -5.28
N GLY A 95 7.10 -1.09 -4.21
CA GLY A 95 5.71 -0.69 -4.24
C GLY A 95 5.48 0.58 -3.44
N VAL A 96 4.25 1.07 -3.50
CA VAL A 96 3.86 2.32 -2.85
C VAL A 96 2.49 2.22 -2.18
N GLN A 97 2.35 2.94 -1.09
CA GLN A 97 1.10 3.23 -0.41
C GLN A 97 0.98 4.75 -0.24
N VAL A 98 -0.19 5.29 -0.59
CA VAL A 98 -0.52 6.68 -0.32
C VAL A 98 -1.67 6.69 0.68
N LEU A 99 -1.37 7.10 1.90
CA LEU A 99 -2.29 7.13 3.03
C LEU A 99 -3.24 8.33 2.95
N ALA A 100 -4.49 8.22 3.40
CA ALA A 100 -5.18 7.00 3.85
C ALA A 100 -6.13 6.51 2.74
N GLY A 101 -5.84 5.33 2.17
CA GLY A 101 -6.67 4.76 1.09
C GLY A 101 -6.72 5.58 -0.20
N ALA A 102 -5.72 6.43 -0.46
CA ALA A 102 -5.58 7.15 -1.73
C ALA A 102 -5.05 6.22 -2.82
N ASN A 103 -5.79 5.14 -3.07
CA ASN A 103 -5.37 4.00 -3.86
C ASN A 103 -5.17 4.36 -5.34
N GLU A 104 -5.99 5.26 -5.89
CA GLU A 104 -5.83 5.75 -7.27
C GLU A 104 -4.55 6.59 -7.41
N SER A 105 -4.25 7.47 -6.44
CA SER A 105 -2.97 8.19 -6.39
C SER A 105 -1.79 7.22 -6.27
N ALA A 106 -1.88 6.19 -5.44
CA ALA A 106 -0.85 5.16 -5.32
C ALA A 106 -0.60 4.43 -6.65
N LEU A 107 -1.67 4.07 -7.39
CA LEU A 107 -1.53 3.48 -8.73
C LEU A 107 -0.87 4.42 -9.74
N ALA A 108 -1.24 5.71 -9.72
CA ALA A 108 -0.64 6.71 -10.58
C ALA A 108 0.87 6.86 -10.31
N VAL A 109 1.24 6.95 -9.02
CA VAL A 109 2.64 6.99 -8.56
C VAL A 109 3.39 5.75 -9.02
N ALA A 110 2.84 4.56 -8.76
CA ALA A 110 3.46 3.30 -9.16
C ALA A 110 3.71 3.25 -10.66
N LYS A 111 2.73 3.66 -11.48
CA LYS A 111 2.87 3.66 -12.93
C LYS A 111 3.92 4.65 -13.41
N ALA A 112 3.93 5.87 -12.86
CA ALA A 112 4.87 6.93 -13.26
C ALA A 112 6.31 6.60 -12.85
N ALA A 113 6.50 6.05 -11.64
CA ALA A 113 7.82 5.69 -11.12
C ALA A 113 8.35 4.37 -11.70
N GLY A 114 7.47 3.50 -12.20
CA GLY A 114 7.83 2.16 -12.70
C GLY A 114 7.94 1.13 -11.57
N LEU A 115 7.06 1.21 -10.58
CA LEU A 115 6.97 0.28 -9.46
C LEU A 115 6.12 -0.95 -9.84
N GLU A 116 6.28 -2.04 -9.10
CA GLU A 116 5.65 -3.31 -9.43
C GLU A 116 4.31 -3.55 -8.72
N TYR A 117 4.06 -2.89 -7.59
CA TYR A 117 2.85 -3.10 -6.79
C TYR A 117 2.42 -1.87 -5.98
N VAL A 118 1.17 -1.88 -5.53
CA VAL A 118 0.63 -0.95 -4.54
C VAL A 118 0.04 -1.71 -3.38
N ARG A 119 0.05 -1.08 -2.20
CA ARG A 119 -0.80 -1.48 -1.09
C ARG A 119 -2.02 -0.58 -1.04
N ALA A 120 -3.20 -1.19 -1.07
CA ALA A 120 -4.47 -0.50 -1.15
C ALA A 120 -5.34 -0.81 0.09
N GLU A 121 -6.03 0.22 0.55
CA GLU A 121 -6.87 0.17 1.75
C GLU A 121 -8.34 0.32 1.39
N GLY A 122 -9.23 -0.39 2.09
CA GLY A 122 -10.66 -0.30 1.82
C GLY A 122 -11.01 -0.75 0.40
N PHE A 123 -10.37 -1.80 -0.09
CA PHE A 123 -10.66 -2.37 -1.40
C PHE A 123 -12.06 -2.99 -1.47
N VAL A 124 -12.42 -3.78 -0.44
CA VAL A 124 -13.75 -4.37 -0.25
C VAL A 124 -14.29 -4.01 1.12
N PHE A 125 -15.62 -3.87 1.20
CA PHE A 125 -16.38 -3.45 2.37
C PHE A 125 -16.05 -2.04 2.88
N GLY A 126 -17.09 -1.30 3.26
CA GLY A 126 -16.95 0.00 3.92
C GLY A 126 -16.64 -0.15 5.41
N HIS A 127 -15.88 0.79 5.97
CA HIS A 127 -15.54 0.83 7.40
C HIS A 127 -15.28 2.26 7.86
N ILE A 128 -15.07 2.45 9.17
CA ILE A 128 -14.74 3.76 9.75
C ILE A 128 -13.27 3.74 10.14
N ALA A 129 -12.46 4.61 9.55
CA ALA A 129 -11.07 4.83 9.92
C ALA A 129 -10.92 6.13 10.74
N ASP A 130 -9.69 6.49 11.10
CA ASP A 130 -9.38 7.72 11.84
C ASP A 130 -9.83 8.98 11.07
N GLU A 131 -9.85 8.92 9.74
CA GLU A 131 -10.28 9.98 8.83
C GLU A 131 -11.79 9.97 8.55
N GLY A 132 -12.54 9.05 9.18
CA GLY A 132 -13.98 8.90 9.05
C GLY A 132 -14.42 7.75 8.16
N TRP A 133 -15.56 7.90 7.49
CA TRP A 133 -16.17 6.82 6.70
C TRP A 133 -15.37 6.54 5.41
N MET A 134 -14.90 5.31 5.25
CA MET A 134 -14.24 4.83 4.03
C MET A 134 -15.17 3.88 3.28
N ASN A 135 -15.58 4.27 2.07
CA ASN A 135 -16.27 3.36 1.16
C ASN A 135 -15.28 2.36 0.55
N SER A 136 -15.78 1.24 0.03
CA SER A 136 -14.98 0.31 -0.76
C SER A 136 -14.73 0.80 -2.18
N ASP A 137 -13.55 0.58 -2.77
CA ASP A 137 -13.20 1.14 -4.09
C ASP A 137 -12.65 0.16 -5.13
N ALA A 138 -12.73 -1.16 -4.91
CA ALA A 138 -12.24 -2.14 -5.89
C ALA A 138 -12.73 -1.87 -7.33
N GLY A 139 -13.99 -1.44 -7.46
CA GLY A 139 -14.59 -1.09 -8.75
C GLY A 139 -13.92 0.09 -9.44
N THR A 140 -13.74 1.22 -8.76
CA THR A 140 -13.14 2.43 -9.35
C THR A 140 -11.64 2.22 -9.55
N LEU A 141 -10.96 1.65 -8.55
CA LEU A 141 -9.53 1.40 -8.57
C LEU A 141 -9.10 0.52 -9.76
N LEU A 142 -9.76 -0.62 -9.98
CA LEU A 142 -9.38 -1.53 -11.06
C LEU A 142 -9.74 -0.98 -12.46
N ARG A 143 -10.75 -0.11 -12.57
CA ARG A 143 -11.05 0.60 -13.82
C ARG A 143 -10.00 1.68 -14.08
N TYR A 144 -9.64 2.46 -13.06
CA TYR A 144 -8.59 3.46 -13.16
C TYR A 144 -7.26 2.82 -13.56
N ARG A 145 -6.88 1.69 -12.94
CA ARG A 145 -5.72 0.88 -13.33
C ARG A 145 -5.69 0.59 -14.84
N LYS A 146 -6.83 0.20 -15.41
CA LYS A 146 -6.98 -0.07 -16.84
C LYS A 146 -6.86 1.20 -17.69
N VAL A 147 -7.45 2.30 -17.24
CA VAL A 147 -7.44 3.60 -17.95
C VAL A 147 -6.01 4.13 -18.10
N ILE A 148 -5.18 4.04 -17.06
CA ILE A 148 -3.80 4.54 -17.09
C ILE A 148 -2.77 3.53 -17.62
N GLY A 149 -3.23 2.35 -18.08
CA GLY A 149 -2.34 1.30 -18.59
C GLY A 149 -1.43 0.67 -17.53
N ALA A 150 -1.89 0.57 -16.28
CA ALA A 150 -1.13 0.06 -15.14
C ALA A 150 -1.52 -1.39 -14.76
N GLU A 151 -2.01 -2.19 -15.70
CA GLU A 151 -2.38 -3.60 -15.41
C GLU A 151 -1.18 -4.50 -15.05
N ASP A 152 0.04 -4.01 -15.24
CA ASP A 152 1.29 -4.61 -14.78
C ASP A 152 1.65 -4.28 -13.32
N VAL A 153 0.93 -3.34 -12.69
CA VAL A 153 1.04 -3.01 -11.27
C VAL A 153 0.05 -3.86 -10.46
N LEU A 154 0.58 -4.67 -9.54
CA LEU A 154 -0.25 -5.51 -8.67
C LEU A 154 -0.89 -4.70 -7.55
N VAL A 155 -2.12 -5.05 -7.18
CA VAL A 155 -2.82 -4.42 -6.06
C VAL A 155 -2.90 -5.42 -4.89
N PHE A 156 -2.15 -5.15 -3.82
CA PHE A 156 -2.21 -5.89 -2.57
C PHE A 156 -3.13 -5.16 -1.60
N ASN A 157 -4.18 -5.83 -1.13
CA ASN A 157 -5.28 -5.17 -0.44
C ASN A 157 -5.30 -5.52 1.05
N ASP A 158 -5.35 -4.52 1.91
CA ASP A 158 -5.67 -4.71 3.32
C ASP A 158 -7.10 -5.22 3.47
N ILE A 159 -7.26 -6.31 4.20
CA ILE A 159 -8.57 -6.81 4.64
C ILE A 159 -8.69 -6.68 6.15
N LYS A 160 -9.84 -6.17 6.62
CA LYS A 160 -10.03 -5.78 8.03
C LYS A 160 -8.85 -4.95 8.57
N LYS A 161 -8.55 -3.86 7.86
CA LYS A 161 -7.47 -2.91 8.13
C LYS A 161 -7.37 -2.56 9.63
N LYS A 162 -6.13 -2.49 10.14
CA LYS A 162 -5.79 -1.89 11.44
C LYS A 162 -6.22 -0.42 11.54
N HIS A 163 -6.38 0.10 12.76
CA HIS A 163 -6.82 1.50 13.00
C HIS A 163 -8.14 1.82 12.28
N SER A 164 -9.05 0.84 12.28
CA SER A 164 -10.37 0.99 11.67
C SER A 164 -11.39 0.16 12.44
N SER A 165 -12.58 0.71 12.57
CA SER A 165 -13.75 0.05 13.11
C SER A 165 -14.53 -0.64 11.99
N HIS A 166 -14.69 -1.95 12.14
CA HIS A 166 -15.44 -2.81 11.23
C HIS A 166 -16.83 -3.17 11.80
N VAL A 167 -17.38 -2.34 12.69
CA VAL A 167 -18.65 -2.64 13.39
C VAL A 167 -19.82 -2.81 12.43
N VAL A 168 -19.87 -2.01 11.36
CA VAL A 168 -20.96 -2.07 10.35
C VAL A 168 -20.93 -3.38 9.56
N THR A 169 -19.75 -4.01 9.46
CA THR A 169 -19.52 -5.26 8.74
C THR A 169 -19.04 -6.35 9.70
N ALA A 170 -19.44 -6.27 10.98
CA ALA A 170 -18.98 -7.18 12.02
C ALA A 170 -19.48 -8.62 11.80
N ASP A 171 -20.58 -8.77 11.05
CA ASP A 171 -21.16 -10.03 10.60
C ASP A 171 -20.34 -10.71 9.50
N VAL A 172 -19.45 -9.97 8.83
CA VAL A 172 -18.54 -10.51 7.81
C VAL A 172 -17.22 -10.90 8.45
N GLY A 173 -16.90 -12.20 8.48
CA GLY A 173 -15.63 -12.72 8.98
C GLY A 173 -14.42 -12.35 8.11
N LEU A 174 -13.21 -12.58 8.64
CA LEU A 174 -11.98 -12.30 7.88
C LEU A 174 -11.86 -13.18 6.62
N VAL A 175 -12.24 -14.46 6.72
CA VAL A 175 -12.19 -15.41 5.60
C VAL A 175 -13.21 -15.01 4.52
N GLU A 176 -14.41 -14.61 4.90
CA GLU A 176 -15.42 -14.11 3.98
C GLU A 176 -14.97 -12.81 3.30
N THR A 177 -14.30 -11.93 4.06
CA THR A 177 -13.68 -10.71 3.52
C THR A 177 -12.59 -11.05 2.48
N ALA A 178 -11.75 -12.05 2.76
CA ALA A 178 -10.72 -12.54 1.84
C ALA A 178 -11.32 -13.10 0.54
N LYS A 179 -12.34 -13.95 0.64
CA LYS A 179 -13.07 -14.51 -0.52
C LYS A 179 -13.73 -13.42 -1.36
N ALA A 180 -14.28 -12.38 -0.72
CA ALA A 180 -14.82 -11.24 -1.44
C ALA A 180 -13.71 -10.47 -2.17
N ALA A 181 -12.57 -10.19 -1.53
CA ALA A 181 -11.45 -9.53 -2.19
C ALA A 181 -10.93 -10.32 -3.40
N GLU A 182 -10.82 -11.65 -3.29
CA GLU A 182 -10.48 -12.53 -4.40
C GLU A 182 -11.50 -12.44 -5.55
N TYR A 183 -12.80 -12.53 -5.23
CA TYR A 183 -13.89 -12.40 -6.21
C TYR A 183 -13.84 -11.04 -6.94
N PHE A 184 -13.47 -9.98 -6.22
CA PHE A 184 -13.27 -8.63 -6.76
C PHE A 184 -11.91 -8.42 -7.45
N ARG A 185 -11.17 -9.50 -7.73
CA ARG A 185 -9.92 -9.53 -8.52
C ARG A 185 -8.72 -8.85 -7.85
N SER A 186 -8.63 -8.95 -6.52
CA SER A 186 -7.41 -8.64 -5.76
C SER A 186 -6.20 -9.43 -6.29
N ASP A 187 -5.01 -8.82 -6.32
CA ASP A 187 -3.76 -9.53 -6.69
C ASP A 187 -3.00 -10.08 -5.48
N GLY A 188 -3.39 -9.68 -4.27
CA GLY A 188 -2.83 -10.16 -3.01
C GLY A 188 -3.59 -9.63 -1.80
N LEU A 189 -3.52 -10.34 -0.68
CA LEU A 189 -4.18 -9.96 0.57
C LEU A 189 -3.15 -9.59 1.63
N ILE A 190 -3.40 -8.51 2.35
CA ILE A 190 -2.63 -8.08 3.51
C ILE A 190 -3.51 -8.23 4.75
N ILE A 191 -2.98 -8.95 5.74
CA ILE A 191 -3.65 -9.21 7.02
C ILE A 191 -2.80 -8.59 8.11
N THR A 192 -3.34 -7.60 8.81
CA THR A 192 -2.67 -6.88 9.89
C THR A 192 -3.20 -7.30 11.26
N GLY A 193 -2.42 -7.05 12.32
CA GLY A 193 -2.97 -7.00 13.68
C GLY A 193 -3.94 -5.82 13.84
N SER A 194 -4.56 -5.69 15.01
CA SER A 194 -5.58 -4.65 15.26
C SER A 194 -5.01 -3.22 15.26
N SER A 195 -3.75 -3.05 15.64
CA SER A 195 -3.05 -1.77 15.66
C SER A 195 -1.53 -1.95 15.46
N THR A 196 -0.83 -0.85 15.23
CA THR A 196 0.64 -0.87 15.09
C THR A 196 1.30 -1.47 16.34
N GLY A 197 2.20 -2.44 16.15
CA GLY A 197 2.88 -3.15 17.23
C GLY A 197 2.13 -4.38 17.75
N VAL A 198 0.87 -4.59 17.35
CA VAL A 198 0.11 -5.81 17.67
C VAL A 198 0.31 -6.84 16.57
N ALA A 199 0.75 -8.03 16.94
CA ALA A 199 0.95 -9.13 16.01
C ALA A 199 -0.39 -9.65 15.44
N THR A 200 -0.39 -10.01 14.15
CA THR A 200 -1.53 -10.69 13.51
C THR A 200 -1.73 -12.09 14.12
N ASP A 201 -2.98 -12.50 14.34
CA ASP A 201 -3.27 -13.85 14.84
C ASP A 201 -2.90 -14.91 13.80
N LEU A 202 -2.00 -15.82 14.16
CA LEU A 202 -1.58 -16.93 13.31
C LEU A 202 -2.75 -17.85 12.91
N LYS A 203 -3.81 -17.95 13.74
CA LYS A 203 -5.00 -18.73 13.41
C LYS A 203 -5.76 -18.11 12.23
N GLU A 204 -5.89 -16.79 12.22
CA GLU A 204 -6.51 -16.03 11.13
C GLU A 204 -5.74 -16.20 9.82
N ILE A 205 -4.41 -16.06 9.87
CA ILE A 205 -3.54 -16.28 8.70
C ILE A 205 -3.70 -17.70 8.15
N LYS A 206 -3.70 -18.71 9.03
CA LYS A 206 -3.88 -20.11 8.63
C LYS A 206 -5.27 -20.38 8.05
N ALA A 207 -6.31 -19.75 8.58
CA ALA A 207 -7.68 -19.88 8.09
C ALA A 207 -7.81 -19.30 6.68
N VAL A 208 -7.34 -18.07 6.46
CA VAL A 208 -7.37 -17.43 5.11
C VAL A 208 -6.55 -18.26 4.12
N LYS A 209 -5.33 -18.69 4.46
CA LYS A 209 -4.47 -19.50 3.58
C LYS A 209 -5.05 -20.87 3.21
N LYS A 210 -5.94 -21.42 4.03
CA LYS A 210 -6.58 -22.71 3.75
C LYS A 210 -7.75 -22.55 2.76
N GLU A 211 -8.41 -21.40 2.80
CA GLU A 211 -9.71 -21.16 2.17
C GLU A 211 -9.61 -20.32 0.88
N CYS A 212 -8.44 -19.73 0.61
CA CYS A 212 -8.10 -18.91 -0.55
C CYS A 212 -6.76 -19.35 -1.16
#